data_AF-V5GLZ7-F1
#
_entry.id   AF-V5GLZ7-F1
#
_cell.length_a   1.000
_cell.length_b   1.000
_cell.length_c   1.000
_cell.angle_alpha   90.00
_cell.angle_beta   90.00
_cell.angle_gamma   90.00
#
_symmetry.space_group_name_H-M   'P 1'
#
loop_
_entity.id
_entity.type
_entity.pdbx_description
1 polymer ?
#
loop_
_entity_poly.entity_id
_entity_poly.type
_entity_poly.pdbx_seq_one_letter_code
_entity_poly.pdbx_strand_id
1 'polypeptide(L)'
;MYNGIGLKTARGTGTNGYVQRNLSNFKPRDNPFNKTDKAGARGSFGSDVRHTQPDAAILEHERKRRVEVKCMELRVQLEDDDVEEDEIELQVSALREKLVAQLEREKEQEAARGLQVRTEASRPRPGETHKRLEAKQHEDRRFASAVGVESGYREGDAFNRELQERKRQERIEERKKADEQRKADWERKREMQQQARRDREREHDRAQSSRDSGWASRYRRSSPEGRRSRREYSDDDRLTLLLFALLLSVAITLSIAFSSSSSTKSLTHSIGLALPLSFRVQIILLVPEPQSQPQSASGQQAERKPEPKPKSDLPQGAR
;
A
#
# COMPACT_ATOMS: atom_id res chain seq x y z
N MET A 1 -7.26 -63.83 -33.25
CA MET A 1 -6.92 -62.40 -33.08
C MET A 1 -7.39 -61.95 -31.71
N TYR A 2 -6.52 -61.30 -30.95
CA TYR A 2 -6.84 -60.75 -29.63
C TYR A 2 -6.79 -59.22 -29.73
N ASN A 3 -7.85 -58.53 -29.31
CA ASN A 3 -7.99 -57.06 -29.42
C ASN A 3 -7.74 -56.49 -30.84
N GLY A 4 -8.10 -57.25 -31.89
CA GLY A 4 -7.89 -56.84 -33.29
C GLY A 4 -6.43 -56.85 -33.75
N ILE A 5 -5.50 -57.36 -32.94
CA ILE A 5 -4.06 -57.38 -33.23
C ILE A 5 -3.61 -58.84 -33.43
N GLY A 6 -2.66 -59.04 -34.35
CA GLY A 6 -2.04 -60.35 -34.66
C GLY A 6 -2.66 -61.08 -35.86
N LEU A 7 -2.27 -62.33 -36.06
CA LEU A 7 -2.74 -63.17 -37.17
C LEU A 7 -4.05 -63.90 -36.82
N LYS A 8 -4.88 -64.19 -37.83
CA LYS A 8 -6.10 -65.01 -37.66
C LYS A 8 -5.76 -66.49 -37.40
N THR A 9 -4.74 -67.00 -38.08
CA THR A 9 -4.12 -68.31 -37.87
C THR A 9 -2.63 -68.22 -38.16
N ALA A 10 -1.80 -68.98 -37.43
CA ALA A 10 -0.36 -69.06 -37.69
C ALA A 10 -0.03 -69.94 -38.93
N ARG A 11 -0.96 -70.81 -39.33
CA ARG A 11 -0.79 -71.73 -40.47
C ARG A 11 -0.66 -70.94 -41.78
N GLY A 12 0.38 -71.24 -42.56
CA GLY A 12 0.67 -70.59 -43.83
C GLY A 12 1.47 -69.28 -43.72
N THR A 13 1.72 -68.78 -42.52
CA THR A 13 2.48 -67.53 -42.31
C THR A 13 3.98 -67.74 -42.10
N GLY A 14 4.43 -68.99 -41.96
CA GLY A 14 5.84 -69.32 -41.74
C GLY A 14 6.40 -68.85 -40.39
N THR A 15 5.55 -68.45 -39.44
CA THR A 15 5.93 -68.00 -38.10
C THR A 15 5.19 -68.75 -37.01
N ASN A 16 5.67 -68.66 -35.77
CA ASN A 16 5.02 -69.27 -34.60
C ASN A 16 3.74 -68.53 -34.14
N GLY A 17 3.38 -67.41 -34.77
CA GLY A 17 2.21 -66.61 -34.41
C GLY A 17 2.33 -65.84 -33.09
N TYR A 18 3.53 -65.71 -32.52
CA TYR A 18 3.78 -64.97 -31.29
C TYR A 18 3.73 -63.46 -31.53
N VAL A 19 2.92 -62.75 -30.74
CA VAL A 19 2.71 -61.30 -30.88
C VAL A 19 3.19 -60.61 -29.60
N GLN A 20 4.20 -59.74 -29.72
CA GLN A 20 4.71 -58.93 -28.62
C GLN A 20 4.20 -57.49 -28.72
N ARG A 21 3.88 -56.88 -27.57
CA ARG A 21 3.53 -55.45 -27.54
C ARG A 21 4.76 -54.60 -27.86
N ASN A 22 4.60 -53.55 -28.67
CA ASN A 22 5.65 -52.57 -28.88
C ASN A 22 5.85 -51.75 -27.59
N LEU A 23 7.04 -51.85 -26.96
CA LEU A 23 7.37 -51.11 -25.74
C LEU A 23 7.58 -49.60 -25.99
N SER A 24 7.96 -49.23 -27.21
CA SER A 24 8.23 -47.84 -27.62
C SER A 24 6.95 -47.08 -27.98
N ASN A 25 5.86 -47.80 -28.25
CA ASN A 25 4.55 -47.18 -28.50
C ASN A 25 3.88 -46.82 -27.17
N PHE A 26 4.31 -45.72 -26.56
CA PHE A 26 3.66 -45.19 -25.37
C PHE A 26 2.35 -44.52 -25.76
N LYS A 27 1.27 -44.86 -25.05
CA LYS A 27 0.02 -44.10 -25.15
C LYS A 27 0.35 -42.66 -24.73
N PRO A 28 0.12 -41.64 -25.58
CA PRO A 28 0.31 -40.26 -25.16
C PRO A 28 -0.49 -40.07 -23.87
N ARG A 29 0.14 -39.53 -22.82
CA ARG A 29 -0.57 -39.15 -21.59
C ARG A 29 -1.78 -38.33 -22.01
N ASP A 30 -2.94 -38.60 -21.40
CA ASP A 30 -4.13 -37.77 -21.57
C ASP A 30 -3.77 -36.35 -21.14
N ASN A 31 -3.32 -35.54 -22.09
CA ASN A 31 -3.04 -34.15 -21.86
C ASN A 31 -4.41 -33.50 -21.66
N PRO A 32 -4.72 -32.90 -20.49
CA PRO A 32 -6.02 -32.26 -20.28
C PRO A 32 -6.29 -31.16 -21.32
N PHE A 33 -5.26 -30.67 -22.00
CA PHE A 33 -5.34 -29.69 -23.09
C PHE A 33 -5.64 -30.27 -24.49
N ASN A 34 -5.51 -31.60 -24.71
CA ASN A 34 -5.84 -32.25 -25.99
C ASN A 34 -7.22 -32.93 -25.97
N LYS A 35 -8.03 -32.71 -24.95
CA LYS A 35 -9.40 -33.26 -24.84
C LYS A 35 -10.42 -32.53 -25.73
N THR A 36 -9.95 -31.69 -26.65
CA THR A 36 -10.77 -30.78 -27.47
C THR A 36 -11.18 -31.38 -28.82
N ASP A 37 -10.61 -32.52 -29.22
CA ASP A 37 -10.82 -33.12 -30.55
C ASP A 37 -11.60 -34.43 -30.57
N LYS A 38 -12.12 -34.90 -29.42
CA LYS A 38 -13.14 -35.96 -29.44
C LYS A 38 -14.49 -35.36 -29.82
N ALA A 39 -14.77 -35.45 -31.12
CA ALA A 39 -16.02 -35.15 -31.79
C ALA A 39 -17.27 -35.37 -30.93
N GLY A 40 -18.09 -34.33 -30.76
CA GLY A 40 -19.45 -34.42 -30.22
C GLY A 40 -19.88 -33.33 -29.23
N ALA A 41 -18.97 -32.65 -28.54
CA ALA A 41 -19.32 -31.64 -27.52
C ALA A 41 -19.13 -30.17 -27.99
N ARG A 42 -18.93 -29.94 -29.28
CA ARG A 42 -18.75 -28.60 -29.89
C ARG A 42 -20.08 -27.85 -30.12
N GLY A 43 -21.07 -28.07 -29.24
CA GLY A 43 -22.38 -27.39 -29.29
C GLY A 43 -22.59 -26.34 -28.19
N SER A 44 -21.75 -26.25 -27.16
CA SER A 44 -21.96 -25.29 -26.06
C SER A 44 -20.71 -24.87 -25.28
N PHE A 45 -19.57 -25.57 -25.44
CA PHE A 45 -18.34 -25.29 -24.67
C PHE A 45 -17.16 -24.86 -25.56
N GLY A 46 -17.43 -24.17 -26.67
CA GLY A 46 -16.42 -23.61 -27.55
C GLY A 46 -16.21 -22.11 -27.31
N SER A 47 -14.96 -21.70 -27.14
CA SER A 47 -14.44 -20.32 -27.12
C SER A 47 -14.71 -19.42 -25.91
N ASP A 48 -15.74 -19.66 -25.12
CA ASP A 48 -15.94 -18.92 -23.87
C ASP A 48 -15.28 -19.70 -22.71
N VAL A 49 -13.97 -19.49 -22.49
CA VAL A 49 -13.47 -19.61 -21.11
C VAL A 49 -14.18 -18.50 -20.37
N ARG A 50 -15.42 -18.76 -19.91
CA ARG A 50 -16.19 -17.79 -19.15
C ARG A 50 -15.32 -17.40 -17.98
N HIS A 51 -14.78 -16.19 -18.02
CA HIS A 51 -14.10 -15.59 -16.89
C HIS A 51 -15.16 -15.37 -15.82
N THR A 52 -15.45 -16.43 -15.06
CA THR A 52 -16.41 -16.36 -13.96
C THR A 52 -15.86 -15.33 -12.99
N GLN A 53 -16.63 -14.27 -12.79
CA GLN A 53 -16.30 -13.27 -11.80
C GLN A 53 -16.41 -13.91 -10.40
N PRO A 54 -15.66 -13.44 -9.40
CA PRO A 54 -15.74 -13.94 -8.05
C PRO A 54 -17.10 -13.51 -7.51
N ASP A 55 -17.84 -14.43 -6.91
CA ASP A 55 -19.15 -14.10 -6.34
C ASP A 55 -18.95 -13.65 -4.90
N ALA A 56 -19.35 -12.41 -4.60
CA ALA A 56 -19.26 -11.84 -3.27
C ALA A 56 -20.08 -12.63 -2.24
N ALA A 57 -21.22 -13.20 -2.64
CA ALA A 57 -22.07 -14.00 -1.74
C ALA A 57 -21.36 -15.29 -1.31
N ILE A 58 -20.64 -15.94 -2.22
CA ILE A 58 -19.88 -17.16 -1.92
C ILE A 58 -18.67 -16.85 -1.04
N LEU A 59 -17.97 -15.74 -1.30
CA LEU A 59 -16.84 -15.31 -0.48
C LEU A 59 -17.30 -14.95 0.95
N GLU A 60 -18.44 -14.28 1.08
CA GLU A 60 -19.02 -13.98 2.39
C GLU A 60 -19.48 -15.25 3.12
N HIS A 61 -20.10 -16.18 2.40
CA HIS A 61 -20.51 -17.46 2.99
C HIS A 61 -19.30 -18.24 3.50
N GLU A 62 -18.19 -18.27 2.76
CA GLU A 62 -16.94 -18.92 3.22
C GLU A 62 -16.30 -18.18 4.41
N ARG A 63 -16.46 -16.85 4.53
CA ARG A 63 -16.07 -16.09 5.73
C ARG A 63 -16.92 -16.53 6.94
N LYS A 64 -18.25 -16.59 6.81
CA LYS A 64 -19.17 -17.03 7.88
C LYS A 64 -18.94 -18.49 8.27
N ARG A 65 -18.81 -19.38 7.29
CA ARG A 65 -18.51 -20.80 7.50
C ARG A 65 -17.24 -21.02 8.32
N ARG A 66 -16.19 -20.20 8.11
CA ARG A 66 -14.96 -20.27 8.91
C ARG A 66 -15.17 -19.91 10.38
N VAL A 67 -16.15 -19.07 10.71
CA VAL A 67 -16.54 -18.82 12.11
C VAL A 67 -17.22 -20.03 12.69
N GLU A 68 -18.24 -20.54 11.99
CA GLU A 68 -19.00 -21.70 12.48
C GLU A 68 -18.14 -22.95 12.63
N VAL A 69 -17.18 -23.18 11.73
CA VAL A 69 -16.19 -24.27 11.87
C VAL A 69 -15.40 -24.13 13.17
N LYS A 70 -14.92 -22.93 13.52
CA LYS A 70 -14.20 -22.70 14.78
C LYS A 70 -15.10 -22.86 16.01
N CYS A 71 -16.37 -22.44 15.91
CA CYS A 71 -17.35 -22.66 16.96
C CYS A 71 -17.60 -24.16 17.19
N MET A 72 -17.69 -24.96 16.12
CA MET A 72 -17.84 -26.41 16.20
C MET A 72 -16.57 -27.08 16.72
N GLU A 73 -15.38 -26.61 16.32
CA GLU A 73 -14.10 -27.10 16.86
C GLU A 73 -14.03 -26.90 18.38
N LEU A 74 -14.43 -25.72 18.89
CA LEU A 74 -14.49 -25.47 20.33
C LEU A 74 -15.53 -26.36 21.02
N ARG A 75 -16.70 -26.52 20.42
CA ARG A 75 -17.76 -27.37 20.97
C ARG A 75 -17.25 -28.81 21.17
N VAL A 76 -16.66 -29.40 20.13
CA VAL A 76 -16.10 -30.77 20.21
C VAL A 76 -15.01 -30.87 21.29
N GLN A 77 -14.17 -29.85 21.44
CA GLN A 77 -13.15 -29.83 22.50
C GLN A 77 -13.76 -29.83 23.90
N LEU A 78 -14.80 -29.02 24.14
CA LEU A 78 -15.44 -28.96 25.45
C LEU A 78 -16.29 -30.21 25.76
N GLU A 79 -16.86 -30.84 24.72
CA GLU A 79 -17.53 -32.15 24.84
C GLU A 79 -16.52 -33.26 25.19
N ASP A 80 -15.34 -33.26 24.56
CA ASP A 80 -14.24 -34.19 24.86
C ASP A 80 -13.68 -33.98 26.29
N ASP A 81 -13.78 -32.76 26.82
CA ASP A 81 -13.37 -32.38 28.18
C ASP A 81 -14.48 -32.61 29.25
N ASP A 82 -15.61 -33.24 28.89
CA ASP A 82 -16.77 -33.53 29.76
C ASP A 82 -17.36 -32.28 30.46
N VAL A 83 -17.38 -31.12 29.77
CA VAL A 83 -17.99 -29.88 30.29
C VAL A 83 -19.53 -29.95 30.19
N GLU A 84 -20.23 -29.32 31.13
CA GLU A 84 -21.70 -29.20 31.12
C GLU A 84 -22.23 -28.45 29.87
N GLU A 85 -23.31 -28.93 29.26
CA GLU A 85 -23.84 -28.39 27.99
C GLU A 85 -24.18 -26.89 28.08
N ASP A 86 -24.71 -26.43 29.22
CA ASP A 86 -25.04 -25.01 29.44
C ASP A 86 -23.78 -24.12 29.37
N GLU A 87 -22.65 -24.60 29.87
CA GLU A 87 -21.39 -23.88 29.84
C GLU A 87 -20.73 -23.96 28.45
N ILE A 88 -20.90 -25.08 27.74
CA ILE A 88 -20.50 -25.22 26.34
C ILE A 88 -21.22 -24.17 25.48
N GLU A 89 -22.54 -24.06 25.58
CA GLU A 89 -23.32 -23.08 24.82
C GLU A 89 -22.88 -21.64 25.11
N LEU A 90 -22.60 -21.32 26.38
CA LEU A 90 -22.15 -19.99 26.79
C LEU A 90 -20.77 -19.65 26.22
N GLN A 91 -19.82 -20.59 26.25
CA GLN A 91 -18.49 -20.36 25.70
C GLN A 91 -18.50 -20.28 24.17
N VAL A 92 -19.27 -21.15 23.50
CA VAL A 92 -19.39 -21.16 22.03
C VAL A 92 -20.11 -19.91 21.53
N SER A 93 -21.17 -19.45 22.20
CA SER A 93 -21.86 -18.21 21.84
C SER A 93 -20.95 -16.98 22.00
N ALA A 94 -20.21 -16.90 23.12
CA ALA A 94 -19.23 -15.84 23.33
C ALA A 94 -18.12 -15.87 22.26
N LEU A 95 -17.66 -17.05 21.84
CA LEU A 95 -16.69 -17.19 20.76
C LEU A 95 -17.28 -16.76 19.41
N ARG A 96 -18.51 -17.15 19.10
CA ARG A 96 -19.22 -16.76 17.87
C ARG A 96 -19.31 -15.23 17.76
N GLU A 97 -19.75 -14.55 18.82
CA GLU A 97 -19.85 -13.09 18.85
C GLU A 97 -18.49 -12.41 18.65
N LYS A 98 -17.44 -12.89 19.34
CA LYS A 98 -16.08 -12.37 19.20
C LYS A 98 -15.56 -12.49 17.76
N LEU A 99 -15.75 -13.65 17.13
CA LEU A 99 -15.27 -13.90 15.77
C LEU A 99 -16.08 -13.14 14.71
N VAL A 100 -17.39 -12.99 14.88
CA VAL A 100 -18.22 -12.16 13.98
C VAL A 100 -17.79 -10.70 14.08
N ALA A 101 -17.63 -10.16 15.30
CA ALA A 101 -17.15 -8.79 15.49
C ALA A 101 -15.74 -8.57 14.91
N GLN A 102 -14.86 -9.57 14.99
CA GLN A 102 -13.54 -9.51 14.34
C GLN A 102 -13.67 -9.47 12.81
N LEU A 103 -14.52 -10.30 12.21
CA LEU A 103 -14.73 -10.31 10.76
C LEU A 103 -15.31 -8.99 10.24
N GLU A 104 -16.21 -8.36 11.00
CA GLU A 104 -16.75 -7.04 10.65
C GLU A 104 -15.67 -5.95 10.67
N ARG A 105 -14.84 -5.93 11.72
CA ARG A 105 -13.67 -5.03 11.80
C ARG A 105 -12.67 -5.26 10.66
N GLU A 106 -12.42 -6.52 10.30
CA GLU A 106 -11.54 -6.86 9.17
C GLU A 106 -12.13 -6.36 7.85
N LYS A 107 -13.44 -6.52 7.61
CA LYS A 107 -14.14 -5.98 6.44
C LYS A 107 -14.03 -4.46 6.36
N GLU A 108 -14.21 -3.75 7.48
CA GLU A 108 -14.09 -2.29 7.54
C GLU A 108 -12.66 -1.82 7.24
N GLN A 109 -11.65 -2.52 7.78
CA GLN A 109 -10.25 -2.22 7.52
C GLN A 109 -9.84 -2.51 6.06
N GLU A 110 -10.35 -3.59 5.47
CA GLU A 110 -10.18 -3.91 4.05
C GLU A 110 -10.74 -2.80 3.16
N ALA A 111 -11.95 -2.31 3.47
CA ALA A 111 -12.59 -1.22 2.74
C ALA A 111 -11.82 0.10 2.88
N ALA A 112 -11.33 0.42 4.08
CA ALA A 112 -10.63 1.67 4.37
C ALA A 112 -9.22 1.73 3.77
N ARG A 113 -8.48 0.62 3.76
CA ARG A 113 -7.06 0.61 3.33
C ARG A 113 -6.87 0.35 1.84
N GLY A 114 -7.90 -0.15 1.14
CA GLY A 114 -7.80 -0.51 -0.29
C GLY A 114 -6.68 -1.52 -0.60
N LEU A 115 -6.06 -2.08 0.43
CA LEU A 115 -4.87 -2.92 0.38
C LEU A 115 -5.23 -4.16 1.18
N GLN A 116 -5.48 -5.26 0.45
CA GLN A 116 -5.56 -6.56 1.09
C GLN A 116 -4.19 -6.85 1.70
N VAL A 117 -4.12 -6.86 3.03
CA VAL A 117 -2.93 -7.30 3.76
C VAL A 117 -2.67 -8.72 3.31
N ARG A 118 -1.60 -8.91 2.53
CA ARG A 118 -1.15 -10.22 2.06
C ARG A 118 -0.68 -10.98 3.29
N THR A 119 -1.60 -11.62 4.01
CA THR A 119 -1.22 -12.61 4.99
C THR A 119 -0.62 -13.77 4.20
N GLU A 120 0.67 -14.01 4.40
CA GLU A 120 1.46 -15.06 3.73
C GLU A 120 0.86 -16.48 3.90
N ALA A 121 -0.13 -16.63 4.79
CA ALA A 121 -0.93 -17.83 5.01
C ALA A 121 -2.06 -18.08 3.98
N SER A 122 -2.35 -17.15 3.06
CA SER A 122 -3.57 -17.21 2.23
C SER A 122 -3.32 -17.68 0.78
N ARG A 123 -2.59 -18.78 0.57
CA ARG A 123 -2.77 -19.54 -0.66
C ARG A 123 -4.18 -20.17 -0.62
N PRO A 124 -5.03 -19.98 -1.65
CA PRO A 124 -6.37 -20.57 -1.66
C PRO A 124 -6.25 -22.09 -1.63
N ARG A 125 -7.04 -22.74 -0.77
CA ARG A 125 -7.04 -24.20 -0.67
C ARG A 125 -7.52 -24.83 -1.99
N PRO A 126 -7.16 -26.10 -2.28
CA PRO A 126 -7.81 -26.86 -3.34
C PRO A 126 -9.33 -26.83 -3.12
N GLY A 127 -10.10 -26.41 -4.13
CA GLY A 127 -11.56 -26.22 -4.03
C GLY A 127 -12.07 -24.79 -3.82
N GLU A 128 -11.23 -23.86 -3.34
CA GLU A 128 -11.62 -22.44 -3.14
C GLU A 128 -11.56 -21.64 -4.46
N THR A 129 -12.42 -21.99 -5.42
CA THR A 129 -12.40 -21.41 -6.78
C THR A 129 -12.65 -19.91 -6.79
N HIS A 130 -13.65 -19.40 -6.07
CA HIS A 130 -13.96 -17.97 -6.04
C HIS A 130 -12.87 -17.14 -5.37
N LYS A 131 -12.26 -17.64 -4.30
CA LYS A 131 -11.13 -16.97 -3.65
C LYS A 131 -9.89 -16.92 -4.54
N ARG A 132 -9.64 -17.98 -5.33
CA ARG A 132 -8.58 -17.98 -6.34
C ARG A 132 -8.86 -16.97 -7.46
N LEU A 133 -10.11 -16.85 -7.89
CA LEU A 133 -10.53 -15.88 -8.90
C LEU A 133 -10.38 -14.45 -8.39
N GLU A 134 -10.81 -14.17 -7.15
CA GLU A 134 -10.63 -12.87 -6.50
C GLU A 134 -9.15 -12.49 -6.39
N ALA A 135 -8.31 -13.41 -5.90
CA ALA A 135 -6.87 -13.20 -5.80
C ALA A 135 -6.24 -12.92 -7.18
N LYS A 136 -6.62 -13.71 -8.19
CA LYS A 136 -6.16 -13.51 -9.57
C LYS A 136 -6.60 -12.15 -10.11
N GLN A 137 -7.83 -11.72 -9.88
CA GLN A 137 -8.29 -10.40 -10.32
C GLN A 137 -7.55 -9.25 -9.66
N HIS A 138 -7.23 -9.39 -8.38
CA HIS A 138 -6.41 -8.42 -7.69
C HIS A 138 -4.98 -8.39 -8.26
N GLU A 139 -4.37 -9.55 -8.51
CA GLU A 139 -3.07 -9.66 -9.19
C GLU A 139 -3.10 -9.04 -10.59
N ASP A 140 -4.12 -9.35 -11.39
CA ASP A 140 -4.32 -8.82 -12.74
C ASP A 140 -4.51 -7.30 -12.71
N ARG A 141 -5.27 -6.75 -11.76
CA ARG A 141 -5.43 -5.29 -11.58
C ARG A 141 -4.12 -4.61 -11.17
N ARG A 142 -3.36 -5.23 -10.27
CA ARG A 142 -2.04 -4.71 -9.84
C ARG A 142 -1.03 -4.78 -10.99
N PHE A 143 -1.07 -5.83 -11.79
CA PHE A 143 -0.24 -5.96 -12.96
C PHE A 143 -0.64 -4.94 -14.05
N ALA A 144 -1.93 -4.77 -14.30
CA ALA A 144 -2.48 -3.78 -15.22
C ALA A 144 -2.00 -2.37 -14.85
N SER A 145 -2.09 -1.98 -13.57
CA SER A 145 -1.59 -0.67 -13.13
C SER A 145 -0.08 -0.53 -13.27
N ALA A 146 0.68 -1.59 -12.99
CA ALA A 146 2.14 -1.60 -13.15
C ALA A 146 2.60 -1.47 -14.61
N VAL A 147 1.83 -2.05 -15.55
CA VAL A 147 2.10 -1.96 -17.00
C VAL A 147 1.56 -0.64 -17.59
N GLY A 148 0.81 0.14 -16.83
CA GLY A 148 0.20 1.39 -17.29
C GLY A 148 -1.06 1.18 -18.13
N VAL A 149 -1.75 0.06 -17.94
CA VAL A 149 -3.08 -0.17 -18.49
C VAL A 149 -4.09 0.67 -17.70
N GLU A 150 -4.87 1.46 -18.43
CA GLU A 150 -5.94 2.28 -17.86
C GLU A 150 -7.05 1.41 -17.25
N SER A 151 -7.60 1.80 -16.09
CA SER A 151 -8.66 1.02 -15.41
C SER A 151 -9.95 0.89 -16.22
N GLY A 152 -10.18 1.79 -17.18
CA GLY A 152 -11.32 1.75 -18.10
C GLY A 152 -11.03 1.06 -19.44
N TYR A 153 -9.89 0.39 -19.59
CA TYR A 153 -9.52 -0.30 -20.82
C TYR A 153 -10.47 -1.49 -21.09
N ARG A 154 -11.19 -1.44 -22.21
CA ARG A 154 -12.00 -2.56 -22.68
C ARG A 154 -11.28 -3.29 -23.80
N GLU A 155 -11.40 -4.61 -23.81
CA GLU A 155 -10.90 -5.43 -24.91
C GLU A 155 -11.49 -4.96 -26.25
N GLY A 156 -10.63 -4.76 -27.25
CA GLY A 156 -11.02 -4.23 -28.56
C GLY A 156 -10.81 -2.72 -28.73
N ASP A 157 -10.74 -1.93 -27.64
CA ASP A 157 -10.51 -0.49 -27.70
C ASP A 157 -9.20 -0.14 -28.41
N ALA A 158 -8.20 -1.03 -28.32
CA ALA A 158 -6.92 -0.87 -29.00
C ALA A 158 -7.05 -0.79 -30.53
N PHE A 159 -8.05 -1.48 -31.11
CA PHE A 159 -8.27 -1.55 -32.56
C PHE A 159 -9.24 -0.49 -33.07
N ASN A 160 -9.96 0.22 -32.20
CA ASN A 160 -10.86 1.27 -32.61
C ASN A 160 -10.08 2.53 -33.01
N ARG A 161 -9.99 2.76 -34.33
CA ARG A 161 -9.20 3.85 -34.93
C ARG A 161 -9.63 5.24 -34.43
N GLU A 162 -10.92 5.50 -34.34
CA GLU A 162 -11.45 6.80 -33.90
C GLU A 162 -11.10 7.07 -32.43
N LEU A 163 -11.23 6.04 -31.58
CA LEU A 163 -10.87 6.14 -30.16
C LEU A 163 -9.37 6.41 -29.97
N GLN A 164 -8.53 5.76 -30.78
CA GLN A 164 -7.07 5.96 -30.77
C GLN A 164 -6.67 7.35 -31.26
N GLU A 165 -7.32 7.86 -32.31
CA GLU A 165 -7.08 9.21 -32.82
C GLU A 165 -7.47 10.26 -31.78
N ARG A 166 -8.61 10.10 -31.09
CA ARG A 166 -9.01 10.97 -29.98
C ARG A 166 -8.01 10.95 -28.82
N LYS A 167 -7.60 9.75 -28.36
CA LYS A 167 -6.57 9.61 -27.31
C LYS A 167 -5.22 10.21 -27.72
N ARG A 168 -4.87 10.15 -29.01
CA ARG A 168 -3.66 10.78 -29.55
C ARG A 168 -3.77 12.31 -29.52
N GLN A 169 -4.91 12.88 -29.93
CA GLN A 169 -5.14 14.32 -29.90
C GLN A 169 -5.10 14.86 -28.46
N GLU A 170 -5.77 14.20 -27.53
CA GLU A 170 -5.76 14.55 -26.10
C GLU A 170 -4.33 14.58 -25.53
N ARG A 171 -3.51 13.57 -25.80
CA ARG A 171 -2.09 13.57 -25.38
C ARG A 171 -1.29 14.71 -26.00
N ILE A 172 -1.59 15.11 -27.24
CA ILE A 172 -0.91 16.25 -27.89
C ILE A 172 -1.32 17.56 -27.20
N GLU A 173 -2.60 17.74 -26.90
CA GLU A 173 -3.12 18.92 -26.21
C GLU A 173 -2.59 19.03 -24.78
N GLU A 174 -2.57 17.93 -24.04
CA GLU A 174 -1.99 17.87 -22.69
C GLU A 174 -0.51 18.23 -22.72
N ARG A 175 0.25 17.67 -23.67
CA ARG A 175 1.68 18.02 -23.82
C ARG A 175 1.88 19.49 -24.16
N LYS A 176 1.05 20.07 -25.03
CA LYS A 176 1.10 21.51 -25.34
C LYS A 176 0.82 22.36 -24.11
N LYS A 177 -0.22 22.06 -23.33
CA LYS A 177 -0.54 22.75 -22.08
C LYS A 177 0.58 22.63 -21.06
N ALA A 178 1.17 21.44 -20.91
CA ALA A 178 2.33 21.23 -20.04
C ALA A 178 3.56 22.00 -20.51
N ASP A 179 3.81 22.09 -21.82
CA ASP A 179 4.88 22.90 -22.39
C ASP A 179 4.65 24.41 -22.16
N GLU A 180 3.42 24.89 -22.31
CA GLU A 180 3.04 26.27 -22.01
C GLU A 180 3.20 26.61 -20.53
N GLN A 181 2.76 25.72 -19.62
CA GLN A 181 2.97 25.87 -18.19
C GLN A 181 4.46 25.88 -17.83
N ARG A 182 5.26 24.96 -18.40
CA ARG A 182 6.71 24.94 -18.20
C ARG A 182 7.39 26.22 -18.69
N LYS A 183 6.95 26.78 -19.83
CA LYS A 183 7.45 28.06 -20.34
C LYS A 183 7.08 29.21 -19.41
N ALA A 184 5.84 29.29 -18.95
CA ALA A 184 5.39 30.31 -18.00
C ALA A 184 6.14 30.22 -16.67
N ASP A 185 6.38 29.02 -16.14
CA ASP A 185 7.20 28.80 -14.94
C ASP A 185 8.66 29.24 -15.15
N TRP A 186 9.23 28.92 -16.31
CA TRP A 186 10.58 29.32 -16.67
C TRP A 186 10.71 30.85 -16.79
N GLU A 187 9.72 31.51 -17.41
CA GLU A 187 9.65 32.97 -17.52
C GLU A 187 9.52 33.64 -16.15
N ARG A 188 8.59 33.16 -15.30
CA ARG A 188 8.45 33.65 -13.92
C ARG A 188 9.75 33.52 -13.13
N LYS A 189 10.45 32.39 -13.26
CA LYS A 189 11.75 32.17 -12.61
C LYS A 189 12.83 33.10 -13.15
N ARG A 190 12.86 33.33 -14.46
CA ARG A 190 13.79 34.25 -15.12
C ARG A 190 13.58 35.70 -14.68
N GLU A 191 12.33 36.15 -14.59
CA GLU A 191 11.98 37.48 -14.09
C GLU A 191 12.39 37.66 -12.62
N MET A 192 12.07 36.68 -11.76
CA MET A 192 12.51 36.68 -10.37
C MET A 192 14.04 36.77 -10.24
N GLN A 193 14.78 36.04 -11.09
CA GLN A 193 16.24 36.09 -11.09
C GLN A 193 16.78 37.46 -11.54
N GLN A 194 16.14 38.08 -12.55
CA GLN A 194 16.50 39.44 -12.99
C GLN A 194 16.21 40.48 -11.92
N GLN A 195 15.07 40.37 -11.23
CA GLN A 195 14.71 41.27 -10.14
C GLN A 195 15.69 41.12 -8.98
N ALA A 196 16.01 39.89 -8.58
CA ALA A 196 17.02 39.62 -7.56
C ALA A 196 18.41 40.15 -7.96
N ARG A 197 18.80 40.06 -9.24
CA ARG A 197 20.05 40.65 -9.75
C ARG A 197 20.04 42.17 -9.64
N ARG A 198 18.94 42.83 -10.02
CA ARG A 198 18.77 44.29 -9.88
C ARG A 198 18.78 44.73 -8.42
N ASP A 199 18.16 43.96 -7.52
CA ASP A 199 18.14 44.29 -6.09
C ASP A 199 19.53 44.13 -5.45
N ARG A 200 20.30 43.11 -5.85
CA ARG A 200 21.72 42.97 -5.46
C ARG A 200 22.59 44.13 -5.97
N GLU A 201 22.35 44.58 -7.20
CA GLU A 201 23.08 45.72 -7.79
C GLU A 201 22.76 47.01 -7.02
N ARG A 202 21.48 47.28 -6.73
CA ARG A 202 21.06 48.41 -5.89
C ARG A 202 21.66 48.35 -4.49
N GLU A 203 21.73 47.16 -3.90
CA GLU A 203 22.37 46.96 -2.60
C GLU A 203 23.88 47.23 -2.65
N HIS A 204 24.56 46.75 -3.69
CA HIS A 204 25.97 47.05 -3.94
C HIS A 204 26.22 48.56 -4.08
N ASP A 205 25.40 49.27 -4.85
CA ASP A 205 25.52 50.72 -5.04
C ASP A 205 25.26 51.50 -3.75
N ARG A 206 24.26 51.09 -2.95
CA ARG A 206 24.01 51.66 -1.61
C ARG A 206 25.20 51.43 -0.68
N ALA A 207 25.78 50.22 -0.70
CA ALA A 207 26.96 49.90 0.10
C ALA A 207 28.18 50.73 -0.33
N GLN A 208 28.37 50.94 -1.64
CA GLN A 208 29.45 51.76 -2.18
C GLN A 208 29.27 53.25 -1.81
N SER A 209 28.07 53.80 -1.97
CA SER A 209 27.75 55.18 -1.58
C SER A 209 27.92 55.43 -0.07
N SER A 210 27.53 54.47 0.77
CA SER A 210 27.76 54.51 2.22
C SER A 210 29.26 54.52 2.57
N ARG A 211 30.08 53.73 1.86
CA ARG A 211 31.54 53.71 2.03
C ARG A 211 32.19 55.04 1.62
N ASP A 212 31.79 55.62 0.49
CA ASP A 212 32.31 56.92 0.03
C ASP A 212 31.90 58.08 0.95
N SER A 213 30.66 58.06 1.45
CA SER A 213 30.16 59.05 2.42
C SER A 213 30.89 58.93 3.79
N GLY A 214 31.29 57.72 4.17
CA GLY A 214 32.11 57.46 5.35
C GLY A 214 33.56 57.97 5.24
N TRP A 215 34.08 58.11 4.02
CA TRP A 215 35.38 58.75 3.78
C TRP A 215 35.30 60.28 3.82
N ALA A 216 34.21 60.86 3.32
CA ALA A 216 33.97 62.31 3.37
C ALA A 216 33.70 62.85 4.79
N SER A 217 33.08 62.05 5.68
CA SER A 217 32.87 62.41 7.09
C SER A 217 34.17 62.39 7.91
N ARG A 218 35.18 61.61 7.47
CA ARG A 218 36.46 61.48 8.19
C ARG A 218 37.38 62.70 8.05
N TYR A 219 37.10 63.61 7.11
CA TYR A 219 37.87 64.83 6.90
C TYR A 219 37.31 66.09 7.61
N ARG A 220 36.17 65.98 8.32
CA ARG A 220 35.60 67.09 9.13
C ARG A 220 35.61 66.83 10.64
N ARG A 221 36.42 65.90 11.12
CA ARG A 221 36.74 65.78 12.56
C ARG A 221 38.26 65.82 12.70
N SER A 222 38.77 66.99 13.08
CA SER A 222 40.15 67.17 13.51
C SER A 222 40.55 66.06 14.48
N SER A 223 41.76 65.53 14.28
CA SER A 223 42.43 64.64 15.23
C SER A 223 42.30 65.14 16.66
N PRO A 224 42.10 64.22 17.60
CA PRO A 224 42.93 64.18 18.79
C PRO A 224 43.84 62.96 18.68
N GLU A 225 45.15 63.22 18.69
CA GLU A 225 46.13 62.24 19.16
C GLU A 225 45.67 61.66 20.49
N GLY A 226 45.75 60.33 20.62
CA GLY A 226 45.71 59.72 21.93
C GLY A 226 45.12 58.32 21.97
N ARG A 227 46.03 57.37 22.25
CA ARG A 227 45.81 56.09 22.94
C ARG A 227 45.31 54.92 22.08
N ARG A 228 46.29 54.07 21.74
CA ARG A 228 46.12 52.64 21.52
C ARG A 228 45.33 52.04 22.68
N SER A 229 44.05 51.71 22.44
CA SER A 229 43.33 50.72 23.24
C SER A 229 43.40 49.39 22.48
N ARG A 230 44.10 48.44 23.10
CA ARG A 230 44.12 47.02 22.74
C ARG A 230 42.69 46.50 22.91
N ARG A 231 41.93 46.41 21.81
CA ARG A 231 40.66 45.67 21.80
C ARG A 231 40.98 44.18 21.80
N GLU A 232 40.63 43.56 22.91
CA GLU A 232 40.43 42.12 23.02
C GLU A 232 39.56 41.61 21.87
N TYR A 233 40.01 40.50 21.30
CA TYR A 233 39.25 39.67 20.40
C TYR A 233 38.15 38.99 21.24
N SER A 234 36.90 39.45 21.11
CA SER A 234 35.78 38.79 21.78
C SER A 234 35.58 37.39 21.21
N ASP A 235 35.64 36.40 22.10
CA ASP A 235 35.44 34.97 21.86
C ASP A 235 33.97 34.58 21.51
N ASP A 236 33.21 35.46 20.85
CA ASP A 236 31.79 35.22 20.51
C ASP A 236 31.61 34.54 19.13
N ASP A 237 32.58 34.68 18.23
CA ASP A 237 32.52 34.04 16.90
C ASP A 237 32.86 32.54 16.94
N ARG A 238 33.56 32.09 18.00
CA ARG A 238 33.84 30.67 18.20
C ARG A 238 32.65 29.93 18.77
N LEU A 239 31.90 30.55 19.68
CA LEU A 239 30.69 29.95 20.24
C LEU A 239 29.59 29.86 19.19
N THR A 240 29.39 30.88 18.34
CA THR A 240 28.39 30.80 17.27
C THR A 240 28.74 29.78 16.20
N LEU A 241 30.00 29.66 15.80
CA LEU A 241 30.46 28.62 14.86
C LEU A 241 30.43 27.22 15.49
N LEU A 242 30.73 27.08 16.79
CA LEU A 242 30.60 25.81 17.50
C LEU A 242 29.13 25.42 17.70
N LEU A 243 28.24 26.37 17.97
CA LEU A 243 26.80 26.13 18.09
C LEU A 243 26.19 25.77 16.73
N PHE A 244 26.63 26.41 15.63
CA PHE A 244 26.27 26.00 14.27
C PHE A 244 26.82 24.61 13.91
N ALA A 245 28.05 24.29 14.30
CA ALA A 245 28.64 22.97 14.07
C ALA A 245 27.96 21.87 14.90
N LEU A 246 27.54 22.18 16.14
CA LEU A 246 26.85 21.26 17.04
C LEU A 246 25.38 21.06 16.60
N LEU A 247 24.71 22.10 16.09
CA LEU A 247 23.38 21.97 15.47
C LEU A 247 23.46 21.17 14.16
N LEU A 248 24.50 21.36 13.35
CA LEU A 248 24.72 20.57 12.13
C LEU A 248 25.02 19.10 12.47
N SER A 249 25.81 18.81 13.52
CA SER A 249 26.09 17.43 13.93
C SER A 249 24.85 16.76 14.53
N VAL A 250 24.06 17.47 15.34
CA VAL A 250 22.79 16.96 15.89
C VAL A 250 21.80 16.66 14.76
N ALA A 251 21.69 17.52 13.74
CA ALA A 251 20.85 17.27 12.56
C ALA A 251 21.32 16.04 11.75
N ILE A 252 22.63 15.87 11.56
CA ILE A 252 23.20 14.70 10.89
C ILE A 252 22.94 13.42 11.70
N THR A 253 23.10 13.45 13.03
CA THR A 253 22.82 12.28 13.89
C THR A 253 21.33 11.95 13.98
N LEU A 254 20.42 12.93 14.03
CA LEU A 254 18.98 12.68 13.94
C LEU A 254 18.58 12.13 12.56
N SER A 255 19.22 12.59 11.48
CA SER A 255 18.98 12.04 10.13
C SER A 255 19.44 10.58 10.03
N ILE A 256 20.60 10.23 10.60
CA ILE A 256 21.09 8.85 10.65
C ILE A 256 20.23 7.97 11.57
N ALA A 257 19.75 8.49 12.71
CA ALA A 257 18.87 7.76 13.62
C ALA A 257 17.46 7.56 13.05
N PHE A 258 16.90 8.55 12.33
CA PHE A 258 15.63 8.43 11.61
C PHE A 258 15.74 7.46 10.42
N SER A 259 16.91 7.38 9.79
CA SER A 259 17.20 6.40 8.74
C SER A 259 17.57 5.00 9.27
N SER A 260 17.84 4.86 10.58
CA SER A 260 18.17 3.58 11.23
C SER A 260 17.03 3.00 12.07
N SER A 261 15.93 3.74 12.27
CA SER A 261 14.70 3.22 12.89
C SER A 261 13.82 2.37 11.94
N SER A 262 14.36 1.98 10.79
CA SER A 262 13.73 1.07 9.82
C SER A 262 14.65 -0.11 9.45
N SER A 263 15.38 -0.69 10.41
CA SER A 263 16.00 -1.99 10.19
C SER A 263 16.31 -2.74 11.48
N THR A 264 15.31 -3.41 12.05
CA THR A 264 15.55 -4.52 12.97
C THR A 264 15.83 -5.78 12.15
N LYS A 265 17.11 -6.04 11.87
CA LYS A 265 17.58 -7.37 11.48
C LYS A 265 18.84 -7.73 12.27
N SER A 266 18.63 -8.70 13.16
CA SER A 266 19.58 -9.62 13.78
C SER A 266 20.98 -9.69 13.17
N LEU A 267 22.02 -9.43 13.98
CA LEU A 267 23.23 -10.23 13.95
C LEU A 267 23.97 -10.12 15.29
N THR A 268 24.02 -11.24 15.99
CA THR A 268 24.91 -11.49 17.13
C THR A 268 26.35 -11.39 16.67
N HIS A 269 27.21 -10.62 17.36
CA HIS A 269 28.62 -10.96 17.55
C HIS A 269 29.17 -10.25 18.79
N SER A 270 29.80 -11.08 19.61
CA SER A 270 30.47 -10.81 20.87
C SER A 270 31.67 -9.89 20.72
N ILE A 271 31.70 -8.77 21.44
CA ILE A 271 32.95 -8.15 21.89
C ILE A 271 32.70 -7.61 23.30
N GLY A 272 33.29 -8.29 24.28
CA GLY A 272 33.36 -7.82 25.65
C GLY A 272 34.44 -6.74 25.77
N LEU A 273 34.14 -5.69 26.51
CA LEU A 273 35.15 -4.87 27.17
C LEU A 273 34.57 -4.37 28.49
N ALA A 274 35.38 -4.57 29.53
CA ALA A 274 35.07 -4.36 30.92
C ALA A 274 35.03 -2.87 31.30
N LEU A 275 34.12 -2.57 32.24
CA LEU A 275 34.12 -1.59 33.35
C LEU A 275 35.46 -0.84 33.63
N PRO A 276 35.48 0.35 34.29
CA PRO A 276 34.69 0.58 35.53
C PRO A 276 34.33 2.03 35.98
N LEU A 277 33.46 2.10 37.01
CA LEU A 277 33.25 3.20 38.00
C LEU A 277 32.65 4.52 37.47
N SER A 278 31.84 5.33 38.15
CA SER A 278 31.13 5.30 39.42
C SER A 278 30.28 6.57 39.40
N PHE A 279 28.95 6.52 39.26
CA PHE A 279 28.10 7.65 39.68
C PHE A 279 26.72 7.14 40.07
N ARG A 280 26.55 6.99 41.38
CA ARG A 280 25.29 6.80 42.08
C ARG A 280 24.65 8.18 42.22
N VAL A 281 23.57 8.45 41.49
CA VAL A 281 22.66 9.56 41.81
C VAL A 281 21.26 8.99 41.96
N GLN A 282 20.78 9.12 43.18
CA GLN A 282 19.45 8.77 43.69
C GLN A 282 18.38 9.54 42.89
N ILE A 283 17.48 8.84 42.19
CA ILE A 283 16.22 9.44 41.72
C ILE A 283 15.09 8.82 42.52
N ILE A 284 14.53 9.67 43.36
CA ILE A 284 13.40 9.45 44.26
C ILE A 284 12.13 9.29 43.42
N LEU A 285 11.40 8.20 43.66
CA LEU A 285 10.05 7.95 43.19
C LEU A 285 9.12 9.05 43.70
N LEU A 286 8.45 9.77 42.80
CA LEU A 286 7.29 10.60 43.15
C LEU A 286 6.10 10.19 42.28
N VAL A 287 5.16 9.52 42.95
CA VAL A 287 3.83 9.14 42.49
C VAL A 287 2.95 10.38 42.40
N PRO A 288 2.19 10.59 41.31
CA PRO A 288 1.03 11.49 41.34
C PRO A 288 -0.29 10.70 41.33
N GLU A 289 -1.01 10.79 42.45
CA GLU A 289 -2.45 10.48 42.57
C GLU A 289 -3.31 11.60 41.93
N PRO A 290 -4.58 11.31 41.56
CA PRO A 290 -5.40 12.17 40.72
C PRO A 290 -6.25 13.17 41.52
N GLN A 291 -6.33 14.42 41.06
CA GLN A 291 -7.24 15.44 41.60
C GLN A 291 -8.30 15.82 40.57
N SER A 292 -9.51 15.31 40.83
CA SER A 292 -10.82 15.98 40.81
C SER A 292 -11.06 17.22 39.93
N GLN A 293 -12.14 17.10 39.15
CA GLN A 293 -12.92 18.12 38.45
C GLN A 293 -13.27 19.35 39.30
N PRO A 294 -13.66 20.46 38.63
CA PRO A 294 -14.92 21.09 39.01
C PRO A 294 -15.93 21.21 37.85
N GLN A 295 -17.20 21.13 38.25
CA GLN A 295 -18.39 21.14 37.44
C GLN A 295 -18.86 22.55 37.02
N SER A 296 -19.68 22.55 35.95
CA SER A 296 -20.90 23.34 35.72
C SER A 296 -20.82 24.68 34.98
N ALA A 297 -21.49 24.71 33.81
CA ALA A 297 -22.46 25.73 33.36
C ALA A 297 -22.82 25.42 31.88
N SER A 298 -23.91 24.67 31.61
CA SER A 298 -25.20 25.21 31.16
C SER A 298 -25.16 25.95 29.82
N GLY A 299 -25.61 25.29 28.76
CA GLY A 299 -25.86 25.90 27.44
C GLY A 299 -26.70 24.95 26.58
N GLN A 300 -28.02 24.98 26.79
CA GLN A 300 -29.01 24.30 25.97
C GLN A 300 -29.04 24.89 24.56
N GLN A 301 -28.76 24.09 23.53
CA GLN A 301 -29.32 24.32 22.19
C GLN A 301 -29.74 22.98 21.58
N ALA A 302 -31.04 22.78 21.60
CA ALA A 302 -31.75 21.78 20.85
C ALA A 302 -31.95 22.32 19.42
N GLU A 303 -31.46 21.61 18.40
CA GLU A 303 -31.95 21.81 17.03
C GLU A 303 -31.87 20.52 16.19
N ARG A 304 -33.02 19.84 16.16
CA ARG A 304 -33.72 19.23 15.01
C ARG A 304 -32.94 18.33 14.03
N LYS A 305 -33.19 17.03 14.18
CA LYS A 305 -33.17 16.01 13.11
C LYS A 305 -34.13 16.38 11.96
N PRO A 306 -33.77 16.16 10.69
CA PRO A 306 -34.74 16.12 9.60
C PRO A 306 -35.28 14.69 9.41
N GLU A 307 -36.59 14.51 9.63
CA GLU A 307 -37.35 13.31 9.24
C GLU A 307 -37.83 13.37 7.78
N PRO A 308 -38.13 12.21 7.17
CA PRO A 308 -38.31 12.04 5.72
C PRO A 308 -39.69 12.48 5.21
N LYS A 309 -39.74 13.04 3.99
CA LYS A 309 -40.98 13.45 3.32
C LYS A 309 -41.82 12.25 2.82
N PRO A 310 -43.16 12.35 2.87
CA PRO A 310 -44.07 11.26 2.50
C PRO A 310 -44.31 11.11 0.99
N LYS A 311 -44.69 9.89 0.62
CA LYS A 311 -45.15 9.42 -0.70
C LYS A 311 -46.40 10.18 -1.15
N SER A 312 -46.45 10.57 -2.42
CA SER A 312 -47.67 11.02 -3.10
C SER A 312 -47.85 10.23 -4.40
N ASP A 313 -48.78 9.28 -4.34
CA ASP A 313 -49.84 8.97 -5.30
C ASP A 313 -49.58 9.04 -6.81
N LEU A 314 -49.67 7.84 -7.39
CA LEU A 314 -50.05 7.54 -8.77
C LEU A 314 -51.41 8.18 -9.12
N PRO A 315 -51.59 8.59 -10.38
CA PRO A 315 -52.87 8.41 -11.06
C PRO A 315 -52.79 7.29 -12.11
N GLN A 316 -53.77 6.41 -12.01
CA GLN A 316 -54.09 5.36 -12.98
C GLN A 316 -54.55 5.96 -14.32
N GLY A 317 -54.13 5.32 -15.41
CA GLY A 317 -54.99 5.09 -16.59
C GLY A 317 -55.09 6.19 -17.65
N ALA A 318 -54.45 5.96 -18.79
CA ALA A 318 -55.06 6.18 -20.10
C ALA A 318 -54.31 5.36 -21.17
N ARG A 319 -55.04 4.42 -21.78
CA ARG A 319 -54.89 3.78 -23.10
C ARG A 319 -53.50 3.67 -23.73
#